data_AF-A0A2E2B929-F1
#
_entry.id   AF-A0A2E2B929-F1
#
_cell.length_a   1.000
_cell.length_b   1.000
_cell.length_c   1.000
_cell.angle_alpha   90.00
_cell.angle_beta   90.00
_cell.angle_gamma   90.00
#
_symmetry.space_group_name_H-M   'P 1'
#
loop_
_entity.id
_entity.type
_entity.pdbx_description
1 polymer ?
#
loop_
_entity_poly.entity_id
_entity_poly.type
_entity_poly.pdbx_seq_one_letter_code
_entity_poly.pdbx_strand_id
1 'polypeptide(L)' 'MPKNLCVELKSLKLYFQSFRNEGIFYEAVTNKICDDLAEVMDPKYMEIVTNWKGRGGIRSVITATYGEQGCCDGHCDCED' A
#
# COMPACT_ATOMS: atom_id res chain seq x y z
N MET A 1 9.04 -0.91 7.98
CA MET A 1 8.65 -1.39 9.33
C MET A 1 8.03 -0.23 10.11
N PRO A 2 6.90 -0.44 10.82
CA PRO A 2 6.28 0.61 11.63
C PRO A 2 7.23 1.08 12.73
N LYS A 3 7.21 2.39 13.02
CA LYS A 3 8.00 2.93 14.13
C LYS A 3 7.32 2.69 15.48
N ASN A 4 5.98 2.80 15.53
CA ASN A 4 5.23 2.87 16.78
C ASN A 4 4.09 1.84 16.90
N LEU A 5 3.35 1.57 15.82
CA LEU A 5 2.12 0.76 15.86
C LEU A 5 2.06 -0.25 14.70
N CYS A 6 1.66 -1.47 15.02
CA CYS A 6 1.33 -2.50 14.04
C CYS A 6 -0.19 -2.64 13.96
N VAL A 7 -0.73 -2.60 12.75
CA VAL A 7 -2.18 -2.75 12.52
C VAL A 7 -2.60 -4.19 12.82
N GLU A 8 -3.68 -4.34 13.58
CA GLU A 8 -4.23 -5.64 13.94
C GLU A 8 -5.01 -6.26 12.76
N LEU A 9 -4.85 -7.57 12.56
CA LEU A 9 -5.32 -8.26 11.36
C LEU A 9 -6.85 -8.23 11.16
N LYS A 10 -7.64 -8.37 12.23
CA LYS A 10 -9.11 -8.30 12.15
C LYS A 10 -9.57 -6.89 11.77
N SER A 11 -8.96 -5.84 12.31
CA SER A 11 -9.25 -4.46 11.93
C SER A 11 -8.93 -4.20 10.45
N LEU A 12 -7.78 -4.69 9.97
CA LEU A 12 -7.37 -4.57 8.56
C LEU A 12 -8.36 -5.28 7.62
N LYS A 13 -8.84 -6.46 8.01
CA LYS A 13 -9.89 -7.17 7.26
C LYS A 13 -11.18 -6.36 7.18
N LEU A 14 -11.63 -5.77 8.28
CA LEU A 14 -12.86 -4.98 8.30
C LEU A 14 -12.71 -3.71 7.46
N TYR A 15 -11.54 -3.07 7.51
CA TYR A 15 -11.20 -1.94 6.65
C TYR A 15 -11.26 -2.31 5.17
N PHE A 16 -10.65 -3.41 4.72
CA PHE A 16 -10.78 -3.84 3.32
C PHE A 16 -12.22 -4.14 2.89
N GLN A 17 -13.06 -4.60 3.83
CA GLN A 17 -14.46 -4.89 3.53
C GLN A 17 -15.32 -3.63 3.36
N SER A 18 -14.93 -2.48 3.90
CA SER A 18 -15.70 -1.23 3.74
C SER A 18 -15.75 -0.78 2.27
N PHE A 19 -14.69 -1.02 1.50
CA PHE A 19 -14.62 -0.68 0.08
C PHE A 19 -15.52 -1.53 -0.83
N ARG A 20 -16.15 -2.61 -0.32
CA ARG A 20 -16.91 -3.55 -1.16
C ARG A 20 -18.04 -2.90 -1.97
N ASN A 21 -18.67 -1.89 -1.40
CA ASN A 21 -19.82 -1.21 -2.00
C ASN A 21 -19.46 0.18 -2.54
N GLU A 22 -18.17 0.49 -2.62
CA GLU A 22 -17.69 1.77 -3.14
C GLU A 22 -17.35 1.65 -4.63
N GLY A 23 -17.89 2.55 -5.44
CA GLY A 23 -17.51 2.70 -6.84
C GLY A 23 -16.18 3.45 -6.94
N ILE A 24 -15.07 2.78 -6.67
CA ILE A 24 -13.73 3.35 -6.63
C ILE A 24 -12.80 2.67 -7.65
N PHE A 25 -11.95 3.45 -8.30
CA PHE A 25 -10.91 2.92 -9.19
C PHE A 25 -9.86 2.12 -8.41
N TYR A 26 -9.26 1.13 -9.07
CA TYR A 26 -8.25 0.26 -8.46
C TYR A 26 -7.00 1.04 -7.99
N GLU A 27 -6.62 2.06 -8.74
CA GLU A 27 -5.53 2.99 -8.40
C GLU A 27 -5.89 3.79 -7.15
N ALA A 28 -7.09 4.36 -7.12
CA ALA A 28 -7.56 5.21 -6.03
C ALA A 28 -7.67 4.44 -4.71
N VAL A 29 -8.22 3.22 -4.72
CA VAL A 29 -8.30 2.40 -3.50
C VAL A 29 -6.91 1.96 -3.03
N THR A 30 -5.97 1.68 -3.94
CA THR A 30 -4.60 1.27 -3.56
C THR A 30 -3.85 2.43 -2.90
N ASN A 31 -3.94 3.63 -3.47
CA ASN A 31 -3.37 4.85 -2.86
C ASN A 31 -4.01 5.12 -1.50
N LYS A 32 -5.34 5.07 -1.41
CA LYS A 32 -6.05 5.29 -0.14
C LYS A 32 -5.66 4.30 0.96
N ILE A 33 -5.51 3.02 0.61
CA ILE A 33 -5.01 2.02 1.57
C ILE A 33 -3.60 2.39 2.06
N CYS A 34 -2.72 2.81 1.15
CA CYS A 34 -1.35 3.19 1.51
C CYS A 34 -1.34 4.43 2.42
N ASP A 35 -2.07 5.48 2.05
CA ASP A 35 -2.16 6.74 2.82
C ASP A 35 -2.73 6.51 4.23
N ASP A 36 -3.88 5.84 4.33
CA ASP A 36 -4.55 5.60 5.61
C ASP A 36 -3.68 4.73 6.55
N LEU A 37 -2.96 3.73 6.02
CA LEU A 37 -2.06 2.90 6.83
C LEU A 37 -0.77 3.64 7.20
N ALA A 38 -0.24 4.48 6.31
CA ALA A 38 0.93 5.30 6.59
C ALA A 38 0.66 6.31 7.70
N GLU A 39 -0.52 6.96 7.69
CA GLU A 39 -0.95 7.89 8.73
C GLU A 39 -1.00 7.23 10.11
N VAL A 40 -1.55 6.00 10.19
CA VAL A 40 -1.70 5.28 11.47
C VAL A 40 -0.38 4.70 11.98
N MET A 41 0.49 4.23 11.08
CA MET A 41 1.69 3.47 11.45
C MET A 41 2.98 4.31 11.52
N ASP A 42 3.01 5.51 10.92
CA ASP A 42 4.20 6.34 10.66
C ASP A 42 5.44 5.49 10.28
N PRO A 43 5.35 4.66 9.23
CA PRO A 43 6.47 3.81 8.82
C PRO A 43 7.57 4.67 8.16
N LYS A 44 8.82 4.23 8.22
CA LYS A 44 9.89 4.83 7.37
C LYS A 44 9.65 4.57 5.87
N TYR A 45 9.17 3.37 5.57
CA TYR A 45 8.83 2.91 4.23
C TYR A 45 7.65 1.93 4.33
N MET A 46 6.73 2.02 3.37
CA MET A 46 5.62 1.10 3.17
C MET A 46 5.35 0.93 1.68
N GLU A 47 5.01 -0.30 1.29
CA GLU A 47 4.56 -0.64 -0.06
C GLU A 47 3.25 -1.42 0.04
N ILE A 48 2.25 -1.01 -0.74
CA ILE A 48 1.00 -1.72 -0.91
C ILE A 48 0.92 -2.19 -2.36
N VAL A 49 0.85 -3.50 -2.54
CA VAL A 49 0.65 -4.14 -3.85
C VAL A 49 -0.74 -4.77 -3.89
N THR A 50 -1.57 -4.32 -4.82
CA THR A 50 -2.89 -4.90 -5.06
C THR A 50 -2.92 -5.65 -6.39
N ASN A 51 -3.48 -6.87 -6.36
CA ASN A 51 -3.61 -7.72 -7.54
C ASN A 51 -5.09 -7.88 -7.89
N TRP A 52 -5.53 -7.17 -8.93
CA TRP A 52 -6.93 -7.10 -9.32
C TRP A 52 -7.28 -8.18 -10.34
N LYS A 53 -8.33 -8.94 -10.01
CA LYS A 53 -8.92 -9.85 -10.98
C LYS A 53 -9.51 -9.06 -12.13
N GLY A 54 -9.11 -9.46 -13.33
CA GLY A 54 -9.46 -8.75 -14.53
C GLY A 54 -10.94 -8.70 -14.88
N ARG A 55 -11.28 -7.75 -15.73
CA ARG A 55 -12.55 -7.66 -16.48
C ARG A 55 -12.19 -7.55 -17.96
N GLY A 56 -12.92 -8.26 -18.82
CA GLY A 56 -12.64 -8.25 -20.27
C GLY A 56 -11.24 -8.77 -20.65
N GLY A 57 -10.64 -9.65 -19.84
CA GLY A 57 -9.30 -10.21 -20.10
C GLY A 57 -8.12 -9.37 -19.62
N ILE A 58 -8.34 -8.14 -19.16
CA ILE A 58 -7.27 -7.26 -18.67
C ILE A 58 -7.13 -7.43 -17.16
N ARG A 59 -5.92 -7.71 -16.66
CA ARG A 59 -5.59 -7.75 -15.23
C ARG A 59 -4.69 -6.58 -14.88
N SER A 60 -4.76 -6.12 -13.64
CA SER A 60 -3.95 -5.00 -13.17
C SER A 60 -3.27 -5.37 -11.85
N VAL A 61 -1.97 -5.07 -11.78
CA VAL A 61 -1.21 -5.03 -10.52
C VAL A 61 -0.85 -3.57 -10.30
N ILE A 62 -1.17 -3.06 -9.12
CA ILE A 62 -0.97 -1.65 -8.77
C ILE A 62 -0.14 -1.61 -7.50
N THR A 63 0.87 -0.76 -7.51
CA THR A 63 1.78 -0.54 -6.39
C THR A 63 1.68 0.92 -5.96
N ALA A 64 1.47 1.15 -4.66
CA ALA A 64 1.59 2.45 -4.02
C ALA A 64 2.68 2.38 -2.94
N THR A 65 3.51 3.42 -2.86
CA THR A 65 4.62 3.50 -1.91
C THR A 65 4.50 4.76 -1.06
N TYR A 66 4.92 4.64 0.20
CA TYR A 66 5.05 5.76 1.13
C TYR A 66 6.46 5.78 1.72
N GLY A 67 7.06 6.97 1.75
CA GLY A 67 8.41 7.20 2.27
C GLY A 67 9.52 6.73 1.33
N GLU A 68 10.75 6.98 1.75
CA GLU A 68 11.93 6.54 1.00
C GLU A 68 12.38 5.16 1.47
N GLN A 69 12.63 4.26 0.53
CA GLN A 69 13.28 2.99 0.83
C GLN A 69 14.74 3.29 1.16
N GLY A 70 15.02 3.49 2.45
CA GLY A 70 16.39 3.75 2.89
C GLY A 70 17.32 2.64 2.40
N CYS A 71 18.46 3.02 1.80
CA CYS A 71 19.49 2.09 1.39
C CYS A 71 20.01 1.33 2.63
N CYS A 72 19.58 0.08 2.82
CA CYS A 72 20.28 -0.85 3.69
C CYS A 72 21.15 -1.76 2.82
N ASP A 73 22.46 -1.64 3.05
CA ASP A 73 23.53 -2.59 2.67
C ASP A 73 24.14 -2.42 1.27
N GLY A 74 24.90 -1.33 1.08
CA GLY A 74 26.18 -1.40 0.35
C GLY A 74 26.19 -1.24 -1.17
N HIS A 75 25.08 -0.93 -1.83
CA HIS A 75 25.11 -0.48 -3.23
C HIS A 75 24.13 0.66 -3.43
N CYS A 76 24.61 1.87 -3.19
CA CYS A 76 23.93 3.09 -3.62
C CYS A 76 24.45 3.40 -5.03
N ASP A 77 23.73 2.97 -6.06
CA ASP A 77 23.87 3.60 -7.37
C ASP A 77 23.08 4.91 -7.30
N CYS A 78 23.76 5.95 -6.83
CA CYS A 78 23.36 7.33 -7.03
C CYS A 78 23.77 7.69 -8.46
N GLU A 79 22.81 7.79 -9.38
CA GLU A 79 23.03 8.57 -10.61
C GLU A 79 22.35 9.94 -10.44
N ASP A 80 23.07 10.97 -10.92
CA ASP A 80 22.98 12.41 -10.60
C ASP A 80 21.60 13.10 -10.66
#